data_AF-A0A151UGK4-F1
#
_entry.id   AF-A0A151UGK4-F1
#
_cell.length_a   1.000
_cell.length_b   1.000
_cell.length_c   1.000
_cell.angle_alpha   90.00
_cell.angle_beta   90.00
_cell.angle_gamma   90.00
#
_symmetry.space_group_name_H-M   'P 1'
#
loop_
_entity.id
_entity.type
_entity.pdbx_description
1 polymer ?
#
loop_
_entity_poly.entity_id
_entity_poly.type
_entity_poly.pdbx_seq_one_letter_code
_entity_poly.pdbx_strand_id
1 'polypeptide(L)'
;FLTYEKKSGGDVFMGNDMACKKIGIGTIQIKMHDGVIRTLSEARHVPDLKNNLILVGVLDTKGFKCNVEGGVMEISKGSTVDIRSIKKGNLYMLQGSTNLTSESVFVADKHTPDLTHLWHMRLGHMSERGMMVLSK
;
A
#
# COMPACT_ATOMS: atom_id res chain seq x y z
N PHE A 1 -9.49 7.97 8.37
CA PHE A 1 -8.57 8.77 9.19
C PHE A 1 -9.27 9.18 10.47
N LEU A 2 -8.60 9.13 11.63
CA LEU A 2 -9.11 9.66 12.90
C LEU A 2 -9.04 11.18 12.96
N THR A 3 -7.90 11.73 12.54
CA THR A 3 -7.70 13.15 12.31
C THR A 3 -7.27 13.33 10.87
N TYR A 4 -7.74 14.39 10.21
CA TYR A 4 -7.37 14.68 8.82
C TYR A 4 -7.30 16.18 8.62
N GLU A 5 -6.16 16.62 8.10
CA GLU A 5 -5.92 18.00 7.68
C GLU A 5 -5.67 18.00 6.17
N LYS A 6 -6.50 18.75 5.43
CA LYS A 6 -6.23 19.01 4.02
C LYS A 6 -5.05 19.95 3.93
N LYS A 7 -3.91 19.41 3.51
CA LYS A 7 -2.64 20.12 3.43
C LYS A 7 -2.01 19.84 2.08
N SER A 8 -2.23 20.76 1.15
CA SER A 8 -1.57 20.79 -0.14
C SER A 8 -0.13 21.26 0.00
N GLY A 9 0.80 20.61 -0.70
CA GLY A 9 2.21 20.98 -0.71
C GLY A 9 3.10 19.91 -0.09
N GLY A 10 4.24 19.67 -0.75
CA GLY A 10 5.18 18.60 -0.44
C GLY A 10 4.92 17.35 -1.28
N ASP A 11 6.01 16.80 -1.81
CA ASP A 11 5.99 15.62 -2.67
C ASP A 11 6.37 14.36 -1.89
N VAL A 12 5.87 13.23 -2.36
CA VAL A 12 6.32 11.89 -1.96
C VAL A 12 7.08 11.32 -3.14
N PHE A 13 8.37 11.11 -2.96
CA PHE A 13 9.21 10.46 -3.96
C PHE A 13 9.04 8.96 -3.87
N MET A 14 8.79 8.35 -5.03
CA MET A 14 8.62 6.91 -5.18
C MET A 14 9.97 6.26 -5.50
N GLY A 15 10.05 4.94 -5.43
CA GLY A 15 11.30 4.21 -5.72
C GLY A 15 11.79 4.31 -7.17
N ASN A 16 11.02 4.93 -8.06
CA ASN A 16 11.40 5.27 -9.43
C ASN A 16 11.67 6.77 -9.61
N ASP A 17 11.93 7.49 -8.51
CA ASP A 17 12.21 8.93 -8.45
C ASP A 17 11.08 9.86 -8.93
N MET A 18 9.92 9.29 -9.29
CA MET A 18 8.75 10.08 -9.62
C MET A 18 8.15 10.70 -8.35
N ALA A 19 7.76 11.96 -8.46
CA ALA A 19 7.08 12.70 -7.40
C ALA A 19 5.57 12.50 -7.47
N CYS A 20 4.95 12.11 -6.36
CA CYS A 20 3.51 12.07 -6.18
C CYS A 20 3.06 13.18 -5.22
N LYS A 21 1.94 13.84 -5.54
CA LYS A 21 1.43 14.97 -4.75
C LYS A 21 0.67 14.50 -3.52
N LYS A 22 1.09 14.94 -2.34
CA LYS A 22 0.32 14.81 -1.11
C LYS A 22 -0.77 15.88 -1.06
N ILE A 23 -2.00 15.49 -0.75
CA ILE A 23 -3.15 16.41 -0.59
C ILE A 23 -3.66 16.53 0.85
N GLY A 24 -3.15 15.69 1.76
CA GLY A 24 -3.56 15.71 3.15
C GLY A 24 -2.63 14.92 4.05
N ILE A 25 -2.79 15.13 5.34
CA ILE A 25 -2.09 14.40 6.38
C ILE A 25 -3.09 14.05 7.48
N GLY A 26 -2.92 12.90 8.11
CA GLY A 26 -3.82 12.51 9.17
C GLY A 26 -3.28 11.39 10.04
N THR A 27 -4.12 10.99 10.98
CA THR A 27 -3.84 9.85 11.85
C THR A 27 -4.71 8.67 11.43
N ILE A 28 -4.13 7.48 11.35
CA ILE A 28 -4.86 6.24 11.10
C ILE A 28 -4.64 5.26 12.25
N GLN A 29 -5.63 4.40 12.46
CA GLN A 29 -5.53 3.28 13.37
C GLN A 29 -5.56 1.98 12.59
N ILE A 30 -4.69 1.06 12.99
CA ILE A 30 -4.62 -0.28 12.42
C ILE A 30 -4.74 -1.26 13.57
N LYS A 31 -5.74 -2.12 13.51
CA LYS A 31 -5.86 -3.27 14.38
C LYS A 31 -4.96 -4.38 13.85
N MET A 32 -3.94 -4.74 14.61
CA MET A 32 -2.99 -5.80 14.25
C MET A 32 -3.62 -7.18 14.48
N HIS A 33 -2.97 -8.24 13.97
CA HIS A 33 -3.43 -9.63 14.10
C HIS A 33 -3.56 -10.13 15.55
N ASP A 34 -2.81 -9.54 16.48
CA ASP A 34 -2.88 -9.80 17.93
C ASP A 34 -4.05 -9.06 18.61
N GLY A 35 -4.84 -8.29 17.85
CA GLY A 35 -5.94 -7.47 18.33
C GLY A 35 -5.53 -6.09 18.84
N VAL A 36 -4.24 -5.78 18.94
CA VAL A 36 -3.75 -4.50 19.43
C VAL A 36 -3.94 -3.42 18.36
N ILE A 37 -4.51 -2.29 18.76
CA ILE A 37 -4.67 -1.14 17.87
C ILE A 37 -3.41 -0.28 17.92
N ARG A 38 -2.74 -0.14 16.79
CA ARG A 38 -1.60 0.76 16.61
C ARG A 38 -2.06 2.03 15.91
N THR A 39 -1.57 3.17 16.38
CA THR A 39 -1.89 4.48 15.82
C THR A 39 -0.69 4.98 15.02
N LEU A 40 -0.90 5.27 13.74
CA LEU A 40 0.10 5.90 12.88
C LEU A 40 -0.30 7.36 12.67
N SER A 41 0.46 8.26 13.28
CA SER A 41 0.38 9.70 13.04
C SER A 41 1.17 10.08 11.79
N GLU A 42 0.80 11.22 11.20
CA GLU A 42 1.45 11.80 10.02
C GLU A 42 1.31 10.95 8.74
N ALA A 43 0.26 10.13 8.65
CA ALA A 43 -0.07 9.38 7.45
C ALA A 43 -0.44 10.36 6.33
N ARG A 44 0.32 10.32 5.23
CA ARG A 44 0.16 11.19 4.07
C ARG A 44 -0.90 10.62 3.13
N HIS A 45 -1.86 11.44 2.74
CA HIS A 45 -2.85 11.10 1.72
C HIS A 45 -2.32 11.53 0.34
N VAL A 46 -2.06 10.52 -0.51
CA VAL A 46 -1.51 10.68 -1.87
C VAL A 46 -2.46 9.95 -2.83
N PRO A 47 -3.32 10.66 -3.57
CA PRO A 47 -4.39 10.03 -4.37
C PRO A 47 -3.88 9.14 -5.49
N ASP A 48 -2.69 9.42 -6.00
CA ASP A 48 -2.06 8.67 -7.10
C ASP A 48 -1.58 7.27 -6.66
N LEU A 49 -1.51 7.01 -5.34
CA LEU A 49 -1.15 5.71 -4.79
C LEU A 49 -2.37 4.82 -4.61
N LYS A 50 -2.34 3.67 -5.28
CA LYS A 50 -3.40 2.65 -5.15
C LYS A 50 -3.37 1.88 -3.84
N ASN A 51 -2.22 1.84 -3.17
CA ASN A 51 -1.99 1.08 -1.95
C ASN A 51 -1.38 1.96 -0.87
N ASN A 52 -1.68 1.65 0.39
CA ASN A 52 -1.02 2.25 1.53
C ASN A 52 0.41 1.73 1.64
N LEU A 53 1.37 2.63 1.87
CA LEU A 53 2.78 2.29 2.03
C LEU A 53 3.27 2.76 3.39
N ILE A 54 4.08 1.93 4.05
CA ILE A 54 4.85 2.31 5.23
C ILE A 54 6.32 2.27 4.82
N LEU A 55 6.96 3.44 4.81
CA LEU A 55 8.35 3.56 4.39
C LEU A 55 9.28 3.16 5.55
N VAL A 56 10.19 2.22 5.30
CA VAL A 56 11.19 1.79 6.28
C VAL A 56 12.05 2.96 6.75
N GLY A 57 12.44 3.88 5.85
CA GLY A 57 13.20 5.07 6.24
C GLY A 57 12.46 5.99 7.23
N VAL A 58 11.12 6.05 7.16
CA VAL A 58 10.32 6.80 8.13
C VAL A 58 10.28 6.06 9.48
N LEU A 59 10.18 4.74 9.47
CA LEU A 59 10.25 3.92 10.68
C LEU A 59 11.61 4.09 11.38
N ASP A 60 12.70 4.02 10.62
CA ASP A 60 14.07 4.22 11.12
C ASP A 60 14.25 5.59 11.76
N THR A 61 13.82 6.66 11.08
CA THR A 61 13.84 8.03 11.63
C THR A 61 13.04 8.15 12.94
N LYS A 62 11.97 7.37 13.10
CA LYS A 62 11.13 7.34 14.31
C LYS A 62 11.67 6.39 15.40
N GLY A 63 12.85 5.79 15.19
CA GLY A 63 13.54 4.91 16.12
C GLY A 63 12.98 3.49 16.17
N PHE A 64 12.29 3.04 15.12
CA PHE A 64 11.84 1.66 15.01
C PHE A 64 12.94 0.79 14.40
N LYS A 65 13.10 -0.42 14.95
CA LYS A 65 13.93 -1.46 14.37
C LYS A 65 13.06 -2.33 13.45
N CYS A 66 13.57 -2.64 12.26
CA CYS A 66 12.94 -3.57 11.33
C CYS A 66 13.80 -4.83 11.22
N ASN A 67 13.29 -5.98 11.67
CA ASN A 67 13.91 -7.28 11.47
C ASN A 67 13.21 -8.01 10.31
N VAL A 68 13.98 -8.60 9.40
CA VAL A 68 13.43 -9.32 8.24
C VAL A 68 14.12 -10.67 8.12
N GLU A 69 13.37 -11.74 8.35
CA GLU A 69 13.90 -13.10 8.36
C GLU A 69 12.82 -14.11 7.96
N GLY A 70 13.17 -15.12 7.18
CA GLY A 70 12.24 -16.22 6.84
C GLY A 70 10.95 -15.80 6.14
N GLY A 71 10.91 -14.64 5.48
CA GLY A 71 9.70 -14.10 4.85
C GLY A 71 8.74 -13.38 5.81
N VAL A 72 9.18 -13.12 7.04
CA VAL A 72 8.47 -12.30 8.02
C VAL A 72 9.25 -11.01 8.23
N MET A 73 8.53 -9.89 8.33
CA MET A 73 9.08 -8.61 8.76
C MET A 73 8.44 -8.22 10.09
N GLU A 74 9.27 -7.97 11.09
CA GLU A 74 8.87 -7.50 12.42
C GLU A 74 9.41 -6.09 12.64
N ILE A 75 8.54 -5.19 13.06
CA ILE A 75 8.90 -3.81 13.38
C ILE A 75 8.68 -3.62 14.87
N SER A 76 9.73 -3.20 15.57
CA SER A 76 9.73 -3.03 17.02
C SER A 76 10.22 -1.64 17.42
N LYS A 77 9.75 -1.16 18.56
CA LYS A 77 10.33 0.00 19.25
C LYS A 77 10.74 -0.43 20.65
N GLY A 78 12.05 -0.44 20.91
CA GLY A 78 12.60 -1.06 22.12
C GLY A 78 12.45 -2.58 22.08
N SER A 79 11.97 -3.18 23.18
CA SER A 79 11.81 -4.64 23.33
C SER A 79 10.47 -5.18 22.83
N THR A 80 9.56 -4.32 22.37
CA THR A 80 8.20 -4.72 21.97
C THR A 80 8.08 -4.72 20.45
N VAL A 81 7.64 -5.85 19.88
CA VAL A 81 7.22 -5.92 18.48
C VAL A 81 5.86 -5.25 18.34
N ASP A 82 5.83 -4.16 17.59
CA ASP A 82 4.62 -3.36 17.40
C ASP A 82 3.82 -3.79 16.17
N ILE A 83 4.52 -4.30 15.15
CA ILE A 83 3.94 -4.59 13.84
C ILE A 83 4.58 -5.84 13.23
N ARG A 84 3.76 -6.71 12.64
CA ARG A 84 4.19 -7.89 11.88
C ARG A 84 3.63 -7.86 10.45
N SER A 85 4.49 -8.18 9.48
CA SER A 85 4.15 -8.27 8.06
C SER A 85 4.67 -9.57 7.46
N ILE A 86 3.96 -10.11 6.47
CA ILE A 86 4.31 -11.37 5.78
C ILE A 86 4.64 -11.07 4.33
N LYS A 87 5.69 -11.70 3.82
CA LYS A 87 6.09 -11.61 2.42
C LYS A 87 5.03 -12.23 1.51
N LYS A 88 4.55 -11.46 0.53
CA LYS A 88 3.77 -11.94 -0.62
C LYS A 88 4.46 -11.46 -1.90
N GLY A 89 5.00 -12.39 -2.67
CA GLY A 89 5.88 -12.05 -3.80
C GLY A 89 7.11 -11.28 -3.30
N ASN A 90 7.31 -10.07 -3.81
CA ASN A 90 8.43 -9.20 -3.43
C ASN A 90 8.05 -8.11 -2.41
N LEU A 91 6.82 -8.11 -1.89
CA LEU A 91 6.33 -7.10 -0.95
C LEU A 91 6.04 -7.73 0.42
N TYR A 92 6.22 -6.95 1.48
CA TYR A 92 5.76 -7.31 2.82
C TYR A 92 4.41 -6.67 3.08
N MET A 93 3.40 -7.50 3.33
CA MET A 93 2.06 -7.04 3.61
C MET A 93 1.78 -7.12 5.09
N LEU A 94 1.29 -6.01 5.63
CA LEU A 94 0.89 -5.88 7.02
C LEU A 94 -0.20 -6.91 7.37
N GLN A 95 -0.05 -7.59 8.50
CA GLN A 95 -1.14 -8.40 9.07
C GLN A 95 -1.97 -7.55 10.03
N GLY A 96 -2.88 -6.75 9.47
CA GLY A 96 -3.82 -5.93 10.24
C GLY A 96 -4.97 -5.41 9.39
N SER A 97 -6.00 -4.90 10.06
CA SER A 97 -7.16 -4.26 9.43
C SER A 97 -7.29 -2.81 9.91
N THR A 98 -7.66 -1.91 9.00
CA THR A 98 -8.09 -0.56 9.37
C THR A 98 -9.59 -0.63 9.67
N ASN A 99 -9.99 -0.39 10.93
CA ASN A 99 -11.40 -0.29 11.26
C ASN A 99 -11.94 1.04 10.73
N LEU A 100 -12.52 1.04 9.52
CA LEU A 100 -13.48 2.02 9.01
C LEU A 100 -14.15 1.41 7.77
N THR A 101 -15.38 0.91 7.97
CA THR A 101 -16.50 0.87 7.02
C THR A 101 -16.18 1.15 5.55
N SER A 102 -15.98 0.09 4.77
CA SER A 102 -16.45 -0.13 3.39
C SER A 102 -15.70 -1.35 2.85
N GLU A 103 -16.42 -2.47 2.77
CA GLU A 103 -16.20 -3.61 1.89
C GLU A 103 -14.81 -3.75 1.25
N SER A 104 -13.83 -4.17 2.03
CA SER A 104 -12.72 -4.96 1.50
C SER A 104 -12.91 -6.40 1.95
N VAL A 105 -13.97 -7.01 1.42
CA VAL A 105 -14.23 -8.44 1.50
C VAL A 105 -13.19 -9.13 0.63
N PHE A 106 -12.19 -9.74 1.25
CA PHE A 106 -11.52 -10.87 0.63
C PHE A 106 -12.40 -12.09 0.87
N VAL A 107 -13.20 -12.46 -0.13
CA VAL A 107 -13.73 -13.82 -0.26
C VAL A 107 -13.37 -14.27 -1.66
N ALA A 108 -12.52 -15.30 -1.73
CA ALA A 108 -12.42 -16.13 -2.90
C ALA A 108 -13.75 -16.89 -2.99
N ASP A 109 -14.64 -16.48 -3.88
CA ASP A 109 -15.76 -17.32 -4.30
C ASP A 109 -15.69 -17.55 -5.80
N LYS A 110 -15.78 -18.82 -6.17
CA LYS A 110 -15.81 -19.27 -7.56
C LYS A 110 -17.22 -18.96 -8.07
N HIS A 111 -17.29 -18.55 -9.34
CA HIS A 111 -18.52 -18.51 -10.14
C HIS A 111 -19.37 -17.23 -10.07
N THR A 112 -18.82 -16.13 -10.61
CA THR A 112 -19.64 -15.09 -11.25
C THR A 112 -19.01 -14.75 -12.61
N PRO A 113 -19.79 -14.67 -13.71
CA PRO A 113 -19.25 -14.61 -15.05
C PRO A 113 -18.39 -13.37 -15.25
N ASP A 114 -17.21 -13.64 -15.78
CA ASP A 114 -16.07 -12.77 -15.81
C ASP A 114 -16.25 -11.59 -16.79
N LEU A 115 -16.53 -10.40 -16.25
CA LEU A 115 -16.49 -9.14 -17.01
C LEU A 115 -15.06 -8.63 -17.26
N THR A 116 -14.01 -9.38 -16.87
CA THR A 116 -12.59 -9.02 -17.08
C THR A 116 -12.21 -8.89 -18.56
N HIS A 117 -13.01 -9.45 -19.49
CA HIS A 117 -12.81 -9.24 -20.92
C HIS A 117 -12.81 -7.76 -21.35
N LEU A 118 -13.49 -6.87 -20.62
CA LEU A 118 -13.49 -5.44 -20.95
C LEU A 118 -12.21 -4.71 -20.50
N TRP A 119 -11.39 -5.30 -19.63
CA TRP A 119 -10.11 -4.73 -19.18
C TRP A 119 -8.92 -5.07 -20.10
N HIS A 120 -9.05 -6.04 -21.00
CA HIS A 120 -7.96 -6.44 -21.90
C HIS A 120 -7.81 -5.57 -23.17
N MET A 121 -8.70 -4.60 -23.41
CA MET A 121 -8.61 -3.70 -24.57
C MET A 121 -7.86 -2.39 -24.31
N ARG A 122 -6.74 -2.43 -23.57
CA ARG A 122 -5.74 -1.35 -23.58
C ARG A 122 -4.38 -1.91 -23.99
N LEU A 123 -4.08 -1.73 -25.27
CA LEU A 123 -2.81 -2.05 -25.91
C LEU A 123 -1.67 -1.23 -25.32
N GLY A 124 -1.07 -1.71 -24.24
CA GLY A 124 0.10 -1.09 -23.61
C GLY A 124 1.45 -1.57 -24.16
N HIS A 125 1.47 -2.62 -24.98
CA HIS A 125 2.73 -3.27 -25.42
C HIS A 125 2.64 -3.82 -26.85
N MET A 126 2.16 -3.03 -27.82
CA MET A 126 2.28 -3.42 -29.22
C MET A 126 3.65 -2.99 -29.75
N SER A 127 4.43 -3.94 -30.27
CA SER A 127 5.68 -3.62 -30.96
C SER A 127 5.38 -2.97 -32.31
N GLU A 128 6.34 -2.22 -32.85
CA GLU A 128 6.23 -1.52 -34.14
C GLU A 128 5.77 -2.45 -35.29
N ARG A 129 6.21 -3.73 -35.27
CA ARG A 129 5.75 -4.76 -36.21
C ARG A 129 4.25 -5.08 -36.09
N GLY A 130 3.68 -5.01 -34.89
CA GLY A 130 2.24 -5.21 -34.67
C GLY A 130 1.38 -4.08 -35.24
N MET A 131 1.88 -2.84 -35.19
CA MET A 131 1.19 -1.68 -35.80
C MET A 131 1.19 -1.74 -37.33
N MET A 132 2.26 -2.24 -37.95
CA MET A 132 2.40 -2.30 -39.41
C MET A 132 1.45 -3.33 -40.06
N VAL A 133 1.03 -4.36 -39.30
CA VAL A 133 0.05 -5.37 -39.75
C VAL A 133 -1.39 -4.82 -39.68
N LEU A 134 -1.65 -3.86 -38.79
CA LEU A 134 -2.97 -3.23 -38.61
C LEU A 134 -3.18 -2.00 -39.50
N SER A 135 -2.14 -1.52 -40.19
CA SER A 135 -2.21 -0.33 -41.06
C SER A 135 -2.49 -0.69 -42.53
N LYS A 136 -3.21 -1.79 -42.80
CA LYS A 136 -3.61 -2.19 -44.15
C LYS A 136 -5.10 -2.47 -44.22
#